data_AF-A0A6B0R0M6-F1
#
_entry.id   AF-A0A6B0R0M6-F1
#
_cell.length_a   1.000
_cell.length_b   1.000
_cell.length_c   1.000
_cell.angle_alpha   90.00
_cell.angle_beta   90.00
_cell.angle_gamma   90.00
#
_symmetry.space_group_name_H-M   'P 1'
#
loop_
_entity.id
_entity.type
_entity.pdbx_description
1 polymer ?
#
loop_
_entity_poly.entity_id
_entity_poly.type
_entity_poly.pdbx_seq_one_letter_code
_entity_poly.pdbx_strand_id
1 'polypeptide(L)'
;MYTFVVRDGNSSVYANEVFWLLLATGHWKRLQWDNPRFSLMLEERNRLPFRRLDQRKRRERATLGLQSHQPEPKTTKARCTGSRNTWSSRCSWKPGHRKFDIRGWVLVDCQFNIYLYSEGVLQTASEPYQVDYFQDKTSHLTNHCIQKEYSENYGKYEEGERNVL
;
A
#
# COMPACT_ATOMS: atom_id res chain seq x y z
N MET A 1 18.91 27.27 -4.60
CA MET A 1 18.57 26.15 -5.50
C MET A 1 18.66 24.87 -4.70
N TYR A 2 17.57 24.13 -4.51
CA TYR A 2 17.56 22.86 -3.78
C TYR A 2 17.98 21.72 -4.71
N THR A 3 18.52 20.65 -4.14
CA THR A 3 18.96 19.49 -4.91
C THR A 3 18.31 18.20 -4.41
N PHE A 4 18.03 17.28 -5.32
CA PHE A 4 17.46 15.99 -4.94
C PHE A 4 18.00 14.83 -5.78
N VAL A 5 17.96 13.63 -5.19
CA VAL A 5 18.37 12.38 -5.83
C VAL A 5 17.21 11.40 -5.86
N VAL A 6 17.12 10.63 -6.95
CA VAL A 6 16.17 9.52 -7.09
C VAL A 6 16.95 8.23 -7.15
N ARG A 7 16.62 7.29 -6.26
CA ARG A 7 17.20 5.94 -6.23
C ARG A 7 16.18 4.85 -6.54
N ASP A 8 14.90 5.04 -6.20
CA ASP A 8 13.84 4.13 -6.63
C ASP A 8 13.23 4.58 -7.96
N GLY A 9 13.71 4.04 -9.08
CA GLY A 9 13.12 4.28 -10.41
C GLY A 9 11.77 3.59 -10.64
N ASN A 10 11.40 2.61 -9.80
CA ASN A 10 10.17 1.84 -9.97
C ASN A 10 8.98 2.44 -9.20
N SER A 11 9.20 3.53 -8.48
CA SER A 11 8.13 4.21 -7.75
C SER A 11 7.29 5.08 -8.67
N SER A 12 6.06 4.66 -8.95
CA SER A 12 5.11 5.50 -9.71
C SER A 12 4.83 6.84 -9.03
N VAL A 13 4.80 6.88 -7.70
CA VAL A 13 4.54 8.12 -6.95
C VAL A 13 5.75 9.04 -6.97
N TYR A 14 6.93 8.54 -6.59
CA TYR A 14 8.10 9.40 -6.38
C TYR A 14 8.93 9.62 -7.65
N ALA A 15 9.07 8.60 -8.50
CA ALA A 15 9.93 8.66 -9.68
C ALA A 15 9.23 9.32 -10.88
N ASN A 16 7.91 9.23 -10.96
CA ASN A 16 7.13 9.88 -12.01
C ASN A 16 6.50 11.18 -11.49
N GLU A 17 5.52 11.11 -10.60
CA GLU A 17 4.71 12.29 -10.26
C GLU A 17 5.50 13.36 -9.49
N VAL A 18 6.04 13.02 -8.31
CA VAL A 18 6.76 13.97 -7.45
C VAL A 18 8.02 14.49 -8.16
N PHE A 19 8.70 13.64 -8.92
CA PHE A 19 9.87 14.01 -9.70
C PHE A 19 9.60 15.18 -10.65
N TRP A 20 8.55 15.06 -11.48
CA TRP A 20 8.20 16.10 -12.44
C TRP A 20 7.68 17.37 -11.76
N LEU A 21 6.90 17.22 -10.70
CA LEU A 21 6.41 18.35 -9.91
C LEU A 21 7.56 19.19 -9.33
N LEU A 22 8.59 18.53 -8.76
CA LEU A 22 9.76 19.23 -8.21
C LEU A 22 10.50 20.01 -9.30
N LEU A 23 10.74 19.38 -10.46
CA LEU A 23 11.42 20.05 -11.58
C LEU A 23 10.60 21.23 -12.13
N ALA A 24 9.28 21.07 -12.23
CA ALA A 24 8.37 22.11 -12.73
C ALA A 24 8.40 23.40 -11.88
N THR A 25 8.72 23.31 -10.58
CA THR A 25 8.85 24.51 -9.73
C THR A 25 10.04 25.41 -10.09
N GLY A 26 11.03 24.92 -10.84
CA GLY A 26 12.26 25.66 -11.17
C GLY A 26 13.25 25.88 -10.01
N HIS A 27 12.86 25.54 -8.77
CA HIS A 27 13.72 25.71 -7.58
C HIS A 27 14.54 24.47 -7.23
N TRP A 28 14.22 23.34 -7.85
CA TRP A 28 14.85 22.04 -7.61
C TRP A 28 15.69 21.58 -8.79
N LYS A 29 16.85 20.98 -8.49
CA LYS A 29 17.74 20.36 -9.46
C LYS A 29 18.00 18.90 -9.14
N ARG A 30 17.78 18.02 -10.12
CA ARG A 30 18.13 16.60 -10.01
C ARG A 30 19.67 16.43 -10.03
N LEU A 31 20.18 15.61 -9.13
CA LEU A 31 21.57 15.15 -9.11
C LEU A 31 21.69 13.68 -9.53
N GLN A 32 22.92 13.23 -9.80
CA GLN A 32 23.23 11.81 -9.99
C GLN A 32 22.91 11.00 -8.72
N TRP A 33 22.53 9.74 -8.90
CA TRP A 33 21.97 8.87 -7.85
C TRP A 33 22.91 8.63 -6.66
N ASP A 34 24.21 8.68 -6.90
CA ASP A 34 25.31 8.43 -5.97
C ASP A 34 25.87 9.70 -5.33
N ASN A 35 25.44 10.89 -5.80
CA ASN A 35 25.94 12.15 -5.28
C ASN A 35 25.59 12.29 -3.79
N PRO A 36 26.56 12.52 -2.89
CA PRO A 36 26.29 12.63 -1.46
C PRO A 36 25.75 13.99 -1.01
N ARG A 37 25.78 15.02 -1.88
CA ARG A 37 25.37 16.40 -1.55
C ARG A 37 23.98 16.73 -2.09
N PHE A 38 22.94 16.21 -1.44
CA PHE A 38 21.53 16.46 -1.77
C PHE A 38 20.76 17.07 -0.60
N SER A 39 19.66 17.78 -0.89
CA SER A 39 18.69 18.25 0.10
C SER A 39 17.56 17.25 0.33
N LEU A 40 17.13 16.53 -0.70
CA LEU A 40 16.05 15.53 -0.65
C LEU A 40 16.46 14.23 -1.33
N MET A 41 16.00 13.11 -0.78
CA MET A 41 16.30 11.78 -1.28
C MET A 41 15.01 10.96 -1.46
N LEU A 42 14.76 10.52 -2.70
CA LEU A 42 13.65 9.63 -3.06
C LEU A 42 14.20 8.20 -3.21
N GLU A 43 14.08 7.41 -2.15
CA GLU A 43 14.90 6.20 -1.94
C GLU A 43 14.22 4.86 -2.30
N GLU A 44 15.04 3.82 -2.48
CA GLU A 44 14.66 2.41 -2.63
C GLU A 44 13.97 1.81 -1.40
N ARG A 45 13.05 0.88 -1.64
CA ARG A 45 12.16 0.31 -0.62
C ARG A 45 12.84 -0.57 0.43
N ASN A 46 13.96 -1.23 0.11
CA ASN A 46 14.43 -2.39 0.88
C ASN A 46 15.82 -2.24 1.53
N ARG A 47 16.64 -1.23 1.20
CA ARG A 47 18.02 -1.10 1.71
C ARG A 47 18.44 0.34 1.98
N LEU A 48 17.69 1.05 2.82
CA LEU A 48 18.07 2.37 3.30
C LEU A 48 19.34 2.32 4.15
N PRO A 49 20.44 3.00 3.74
CA PRO A 49 21.60 3.20 4.58
C PRO A 49 21.33 4.38 5.53
N PHE A 50 20.37 4.23 6.45
CA PHE A 50 20.03 5.27 7.45
C PHE A 50 21.26 5.82 8.17
N ARG A 51 22.31 5.00 8.32
CA ARG A 51 23.61 5.38 8.92
C ARG A 51 24.37 6.49 8.19
N ARG A 52 24.06 6.75 6.91
CA ARG A 52 24.75 7.75 6.07
C ARG A 52 23.96 9.05 5.90
N LEU A 53 22.71 9.10 6.37
CA LEU A 53 21.81 10.24 6.12
C LEU A 53 21.93 11.34 7.19
N ASP A 54 22.38 11.01 8.40
CA ASP A 54 22.82 11.97 9.42
C ASP A 54 23.65 11.21 10.48
N GLN A 55 24.86 11.68 10.80
CA GLN A 55 25.63 11.15 11.94
C GLN A 55 25.08 11.66 13.29
N ARG A 56 24.01 12.46 13.29
CA ARG A 56 23.33 12.92 14.50
C ARG A 56 21.92 12.32 14.61
N LYS A 57 21.71 11.60 15.74
CA LYS A 57 20.46 11.02 16.25
C LYS A 57 20.02 9.69 15.63
N ARG A 58 20.63 8.64 16.18
CA ARG A 58 20.11 7.28 16.28
C ARG A 58 18.68 7.32 16.84
N ARG A 59 17.67 6.94 16.06
CA ARG A 59 16.32 6.61 16.54
C ARG A 59 16.05 5.13 16.29
N GLU A 60 15.73 4.44 17.37
CA GLU A 60 15.39 3.02 17.36
C GLU A 60 14.05 2.80 16.65
N ARG A 61 13.93 1.63 16.00
CA ARG A 61 12.65 1.16 15.46
C ARG A 61 11.73 0.84 16.63
N ALA A 62 10.73 1.68 16.87
CA ALA A 62 9.56 1.28 17.63
C ALA A 62 8.57 0.62 16.66
N THR A 63 8.40 -0.69 16.79
CA THR A 63 7.28 -1.41 16.16
C THR A 63 6.02 -1.01 16.93
N LEU A 64 5.08 -0.31 16.29
CA LEU A 64 3.76 -0.05 16.86
C LEU A 64 3.01 -1.38 17.00
N GLY A 65 2.93 -1.90 18.23
CA GLY A 65 2.02 -2.97 18.60
C GLY A 65 0.65 -2.38 18.93
N LEU A 66 -0.29 -2.45 17.99
CA LEU A 66 -1.71 -2.16 18.23
C LEU A 66 -2.46 -3.50 18.28
N GLN A 67 -2.77 -3.98 19.49
CA GLN A 67 -3.44 -5.27 19.73
C GLN A 67 -4.97 -5.22 19.59
N SER A 68 -5.60 -4.03 19.56
CA SER A 68 -7.07 -3.92 19.69
C SER A 68 -7.86 -3.97 18.38
N HIS A 69 -7.21 -3.77 17.22
CA HIS A 69 -7.89 -3.74 15.90
C HIS A 69 -7.25 -4.64 14.84
N GLN A 70 -6.20 -5.40 15.18
CA GLN A 70 -5.64 -6.40 14.28
C GLN A 70 -6.33 -7.75 14.53
N PRO A 71 -6.83 -8.44 13.49
CA PRO A 71 -7.21 -9.85 13.63
C PRO A 71 -5.98 -10.64 14.11
N GLU A 72 -6.19 -11.59 15.02
CA GLU A 72 -5.09 -12.36 15.61
C GLU A 72 -4.16 -12.96 14.54
N PRO A 73 -2.83 -12.87 14.72
CA PRO A 73 -1.88 -13.38 13.76
C PRO A 73 -1.89 -14.91 13.76
N LYS A 74 -2.64 -15.53 12.85
CA LYS A 74 -2.50 -16.95 12.52
C LYS A 74 -1.85 -17.10 11.15
N THR A 75 -0.53 -16.99 11.10
CA THR A 75 0.26 -17.45 9.95
C THR A 75 1.30 -18.46 10.39
N THR A 76 0.97 -19.74 10.25
CA THR A 76 1.78 -20.74 9.51
C THR A 76 1.02 -22.07 9.46
N LYS A 77 1.24 -22.84 8.39
CA LYS A 77 0.80 -24.23 8.23
C LYS A 77 1.07 -25.03 9.51
N ALA A 78 0.04 -25.22 10.33
CA ALA A 78 0.03 -26.16 11.43
C ALA A 78 -1.31 -26.88 11.41
N ARG A 79 -1.24 -28.19 11.30
CA ARG A 79 -2.34 -29.12 11.44
C ARG A 79 -2.98 -28.92 12.81
N CYS A 80 -4.15 -28.28 12.86
CA CYS A 80 -4.97 -28.23 14.07
C CYS A 80 -6.42 -28.54 13.72
N THR A 81 -6.85 -29.69 14.21
CA THR A 81 -8.22 -30.15 14.41
C THR A 81 -9.10 -29.09 15.08
N GLY A 82 -10.31 -28.90 14.56
CA GLY A 82 -11.49 -28.52 15.35
C GLY A 82 -11.51 -27.13 16.01
N SER A 83 -11.80 -26.08 15.25
CA SER A 83 -12.85 -25.08 15.56
C SER A 83 -12.78 -23.95 14.53
N ARG A 84 -13.79 -23.88 13.66
CA ARG A 84 -13.95 -22.83 12.65
C ARG A 84 -14.55 -21.59 13.33
N ASN A 85 -13.71 -20.64 13.71
CA ASN A 85 -14.14 -19.27 13.98
C ASN A 85 -13.79 -18.42 12.75
N THR A 86 -14.63 -18.49 11.72
CA THR A 86 -14.59 -17.56 10.59
C THR A 86 -15.41 -16.32 10.94
N TRP A 87 -14.84 -15.14 10.73
CA TRP A 87 -15.53 -13.85 10.86
C TRP A 87 -16.62 -13.78 9.78
N SER A 88 -17.83 -14.25 10.12
CA SER A 88 -18.92 -14.51 9.18
C SER A 88 -19.67 -13.26 8.71
N SER A 89 -19.43 -12.10 9.32
CA SER A 89 -20.18 -10.87 9.05
C SER A 89 -19.26 -9.82 8.42
N ARG A 90 -19.03 -9.92 7.10
CA ARG A 90 -18.33 -8.91 6.32
C ARG A 90 -19.34 -8.12 5.48
N CYS A 91 -19.25 -6.79 5.49
CA CYS A 91 -20.05 -5.92 4.64
C CYS A 91 -19.86 -6.33 3.17
N SER A 92 -20.96 -6.64 2.48
CA SER A 92 -20.95 -7.04 1.07
C SER A 92 -21.44 -5.89 0.21
N TRP A 93 -20.69 -5.57 -0.84
CA TRP A 93 -21.07 -4.51 -1.77
C TRP A 93 -22.15 -5.02 -2.73
N LYS A 94 -23.17 -4.19 -2.98
CA LYS A 94 -24.26 -4.50 -3.92
C LYS A 94 -24.18 -3.58 -5.14
N PRO A 95 -24.37 -4.10 -6.36
CA PRO A 95 -24.75 -5.47 -6.71
C PRO A 95 -23.59 -6.48 -6.66
N GLY A 96 -23.90 -7.76 -6.40
CA GLY A 96 -22.97 -8.88 -6.57
C GLY A 96 -22.48 -9.60 -5.31
N HIS A 97 -22.82 -9.11 -4.10
CA HIS A 97 -22.39 -9.74 -2.84
C HIS A 97 -20.87 -9.94 -2.77
N ARG A 98 -20.12 -8.93 -3.22
CA ARG A 98 -18.67 -9.01 -3.39
C ARG A 98 -17.95 -8.46 -2.16
N LYS A 99 -16.78 -9.02 -1.89
CA LYS A 99 -15.86 -8.52 -0.87
C LYS A 99 -15.14 -7.27 -1.39
N PHE A 100 -14.79 -6.36 -0.50
CA PHE A 100 -13.92 -5.24 -0.82
C PHE A 100 -12.99 -4.93 0.36
N ASP A 101 -11.91 -4.21 0.08
CA ASP A 101 -11.01 -3.62 1.06
C ASP A 101 -10.80 -2.13 0.72
N ILE A 102 -10.68 -1.27 1.74
CA ILE A 102 -10.50 0.18 1.56
C ILE A 102 -9.02 0.53 1.65
N ARG A 103 -8.52 1.26 0.67
CA ARG A 103 -7.16 1.83 0.64
C ARG A 103 -7.22 3.33 0.87
N GLY A 104 -6.71 3.79 2.00
CA GLY A 104 -6.42 5.19 2.26
C GLY A 104 -4.91 5.48 2.16
N TRP A 105 -4.56 6.72 1.79
CA TRP A 105 -3.18 7.18 1.79
C TRP A 105 -2.93 8.14 2.95
N VAL A 106 -1.90 7.87 3.73
CA VAL A 106 -1.49 8.69 4.88
C VAL A 106 -0.08 9.20 4.64
N LEU A 107 0.10 10.51 4.75
CA LEU A 107 1.40 11.18 4.74
C LEU A 107 1.77 11.58 6.16
N VAL A 108 2.99 11.23 6.58
CA VAL A 108 3.56 11.66 7.85
C VAL A 108 4.78 12.52 7.56
N ASP A 109 4.80 13.75 8.06
CA ASP A 109 5.90 14.69 7.80
C ASP A 109 7.02 14.60 8.85
N CYS A 110 8.07 15.42 8.70
CA CYS A 110 9.22 15.44 9.60
C CYS A 110 8.91 16.00 11.00
N GLN A 111 7.78 16.68 11.15
CA GLN A 111 7.26 17.19 12.43
C GLN A 111 6.29 16.22 13.09
N PHE A 112 6.06 15.04 12.49
CA PHE A 112 5.08 14.04 12.92
C PHE A 112 3.62 14.49 12.79
N ASN A 113 3.32 15.47 11.95
CA ASN A 113 1.94 15.72 11.56
C ASN A 113 1.46 14.58 10.66
N ILE A 114 0.19 14.19 10.84
CA ILE A 114 -0.44 13.07 10.13
C ILE A 114 -1.52 13.62 9.23
N TYR A 115 -1.39 13.40 7.92
CA TYR A 115 -2.35 13.84 6.92
C TYR A 115 -2.98 12.62 6.25
N LEU A 116 -4.31 12.55 6.28
CA LEU A 116 -5.09 11.59 5.50
C LEU A 116 -5.48 12.25 4.18
N TYR A 117 -5.13 11.62 3.06
CA TYR A 117 -5.60 12.08 1.75
C TYR A 117 -7.12 11.96 1.68
N SER A 118 -7.78 12.97 1.11
CA SER A 118 -9.26 13.06 1.11
C SER A 118 -9.91 11.93 0.33
N GLU A 119 -9.27 11.49 -0.76
CA GLU A 119 -9.76 10.43 -1.62
C GLU A 119 -9.22 9.07 -1.18
N GLY A 120 -10.09 8.08 -1.10
CA GLY A 120 -9.74 6.68 -0.90
C GLY A 120 -9.97 5.86 -2.17
N VAL A 121 -9.52 4.60 -2.19
CA VAL A 121 -9.93 3.65 -3.23
C VAL A 121 -10.48 2.38 -2.60
N LEU A 122 -11.64 1.96 -3.07
CA LEU A 122 -12.18 0.63 -2.85
C LEU A 122 -11.50 -0.34 -3.80
N GLN A 123 -10.89 -1.40 -3.28
CA GLN A 123 -10.48 -2.56 -4.06
C GLN A 123 -11.55 -3.63 -3.90
N THR A 124 -12.33 -3.84 -4.95
CA THR A 124 -13.45 -4.78 -4.94
C THR A 124 -12.99 -6.12 -5.54
N ALA A 125 -13.54 -7.23 -5.05
CA ALA A 125 -13.39 -8.54 -5.69
C ALA A 125 -14.42 -8.65 -6.80
N SER A 126 -14.07 -9.21 -7.96
CA SER A 126 -14.98 -9.33 -9.11
C SER A 126 -16.00 -10.47 -8.94
N GLU A 127 -15.69 -11.45 -8.10
CA GLU A 127 -16.52 -12.64 -7.87
C GLU A 127 -17.38 -12.52 -6.61
N PRO A 128 -18.59 -13.14 -6.62
CA PRO A 128 -19.45 -13.18 -5.44
C PRO A 128 -18.76 -13.93 -4.29
N TYR A 129 -18.90 -13.41 -3.07
CA TYR A 129 -18.24 -13.98 -1.90
C TYR A 129 -18.85 -15.34 -1.52
N GLN A 130 -18.02 -16.39 -1.50
CA GLN A 130 -18.43 -17.75 -1.12
C GLN A 130 -17.80 -18.15 0.21
N VAL A 131 -18.63 -18.37 1.24
CA VAL A 131 -18.15 -18.70 2.60
C VAL A 131 -17.58 -20.12 2.68
N ASP A 132 -18.14 -21.05 1.90
CA ASP A 132 -17.85 -22.48 2.04
C ASP A 132 -16.74 -22.99 1.10
N TYR A 133 -16.28 -22.16 0.17
CA TYR A 133 -15.31 -22.54 -0.86
C TYR A 133 -14.07 -21.62 -0.84
N PHE A 134 -13.02 -22.07 -0.14
CA PHE A 134 -11.76 -21.32 0.01
C PHE A 134 -10.68 -21.67 -1.02
N GLN A 135 -10.95 -22.63 -1.92
CA GLN A 135 -10.00 -22.96 -2.99
C GLN A 135 -10.00 -21.89 -4.08
N ASP A 136 -11.16 -21.30 -4.36
CA ASP A 136 -11.22 -20.09 -5.16
C ASP A 136 -10.61 -18.93 -4.36
N LYS A 137 -9.55 -18.36 -4.88
CA LYS A 137 -8.88 -17.21 -4.27
C LYS A 137 -9.48 -15.89 -4.72
N THR A 138 -10.19 -15.86 -5.84
CA THR A 138 -10.68 -14.62 -6.47
C THR A 138 -11.86 -14.02 -5.72
N SER A 139 -12.76 -14.83 -5.16
CA SER A 139 -13.82 -14.32 -4.27
C SER A 139 -13.31 -13.84 -2.91
N HIS A 140 -12.13 -14.30 -2.46
CA HIS A 140 -11.61 -14.02 -1.11
C HIS A 140 -10.50 -12.97 -1.06
N LEU A 141 -9.73 -12.78 -2.14
CA LEU A 141 -8.59 -11.86 -2.19
C LEU A 141 -8.89 -10.70 -3.16
N THR A 142 -8.98 -9.49 -2.63
CA THR A 142 -9.28 -8.25 -3.38
C THR A 142 -8.06 -7.64 -4.09
N ASN A 143 -6.89 -8.29 -3.98
CA ASN A 143 -5.66 -7.79 -4.59
C ASN A 143 -5.85 -7.61 -6.10
N HIS A 144 -5.62 -6.40 -6.59
CA HIS A 144 -5.75 -6.07 -8.02
C HIS A 144 -5.00 -7.04 -8.95
N CYS A 145 -3.79 -7.48 -8.60
CA CYS A 145 -3.04 -8.43 -9.42
C CYS A 145 -3.74 -9.79 -9.54
N ILE A 146 -4.35 -10.27 -8.45
CA ILE A 146 -5.05 -11.56 -8.43
C ILE A 146 -6.37 -11.46 -9.20
N GLN A 147 -7.11 -10.36 -9.01
CA GLN A 147 -8.36 -10.12 -9.75
C GLN A 147 -8.10 -10.04 -11.25
N LYS A 148 -7.07 -9.30 -11.67
CA LYS A 148 -6.72 -9.14 -13.09
C LYS A 148 -6.26 -10.44 -13.75
N GLU A 149 -5.55 -11.31 -13.03
CA GLU A 149 -4.96 -12.52 -13.59
C GLU A 149 -5.92 -13.71 -13.60
N TYR A 150 -6.80 -13.83 -12.59
CA TYR A 150 -7.57 -15.06 -12.36
C TYR A 150 -9.09 -14.89 -12.39
N SER A 151 -9.63 -13.67 -12.30
CA SER A 151 -11.09 -13.48 -12.40
C SER A 151 -11.52 -13.25 -13.84
N GLU A 152 -12.49 -14.05 -14.29
CA GLU A 152 -13.13 -13.89 -15.59
C GLU A 152 -14.05 -12.65 -15.64
N ASN A 153 -14.57 -12.21 -14.49
CA ASN A 153 -15.43 -11.04 -14.37
C ASN A 153 -14.68 -9.73 -14.08
N TYR A 154 -13.35 -9.71 -14.23
CA TYR A 154 -12.55 -8.51 -13.98
C TYR A 154 -12.97 -7.33 -14.87
N GLY A 155 -13.32 -6.20 -14.25
CA GLY A 155 -13.72 -4.98 -14.97
C GLY A 155 -15.20 -4.95 -15.37
N LYS A 156 -16.00 -5.92 -14.91
CA LYS A 156 -17.42 -6.04 -15.26
C LYS A 156 -18.29 -5.01 -14.56
N TYR A 157 -17.95 -4.65 -13.33
CA TYR A 157 -18.75 -3.71 -12.52
C TYR A 157 -18.15 -2.31 -12.51
N GLU A 158 -16.82 -2.21 -12.46
CA GLU A 158 -16.06 -0.97 -12.34
C GLU A 158 -14.78 -1.06 -13.19
N GLU A 159 -14.30 0.06 -13.71
CA GLU A 159 -13.06 0.08 -14.47
C GLU A 159 -11.86 -0.31 -13.59
N GLY A 160 -11.36 -1.52 -13.79
CA GLY A 160 -10.24 -2.08 -13.03
C GLY A 160 -10.55 -2.43 -11.57
N GLU A 161 -11.83 -2.60 -11.20
CA GLU A 161 -12.31 -2.92 -9.83
C GLU A 161 -11.79 -1.90 -8.77
N ARG A 162 -11.72 -0.63 -9.19
CA ARG A 162 -11.34 0.51 -8.36
C ARG A 162 -12.40 1.58 -8.44
N ASN A 163 -13.06 1.83 -7.32
CA ASN A 163 -13.85 3.04 -7.13
C ASN A 163 -13.08 4.03 -6.26
N VAL A 164 -13.07 5.29 -6.69
CA VAL A 164 -12.61 6.41 -5.87
C VAL A 164 -13.72 6.75 -4.86
N LEU A 165 -13.34 6.93 -3.60
CA LEU A 165 -14.20 7.32 -2.48
C LEU A 165 -14.07 8.79 -2.16
#